data_AF-A0A0X8DA56-F1
#
_entry.id   AF-A0A0X8DA56-F1
#
_cell.length_a   1.000
_cell.length_b   1.000
_cell.length_c   1.000
_cell.angle_alpha   90.00
_cell.angle_beta   90.00
_cell.angle_gamma   90.00
#
_symmetry.space_group_name_H-M   'P 1'
#
loop_
_entity.id
_entity.type
_entity.pdbx_description
1 polymer ?
#
loop_
_entity_poly.entity_id
_entity_poly.type
_entity_poly.pdbx_seq_one_letter_code
_entity_poly.pdbx_strand_id
1 'polypeptide(L)'
;MNAKEFFAALFDLAFERFVTIQLTGLVYALALAVGGIYALFAVVGAFEASAGLGVLTLLVLAPLGFLLYAVAVRVTLEALVSLIRIAENTREIRDALRKEKA
;
A
#
# COMPACT_ATOMS: atom_id res chain seq x y z
N MET A 1 -2.51 16.52 -8.66
CA MET A 1 -3.11 15.62 -9.65
C MET A 1 -4.61 15.77 -9.56
N ASN A 2 -5.28 16.06 -10.68
CA ASN A 2 -6.75 16.07 -10.74
C ASN A 2 -7.27 14.63 -10.95
N ALA A 3 -8.57 14.38 -10.78
CA ALA A 3 -9.13 13.02 -10.84
C ALA A 3 -8.84 12.31 -12.18
N LYS A 4 -8.85 13.06 -13.29
CA LYS A 4 -8.58 12.53 -14.64
C LYS A 4 -7.15 12.00 -14.79
N GLU A 5 -6.16 12.77 -14.33
CA GLU A 5 -4.75 12.35 -14.34
C GLU A 5 -4.51 11.13 -13.44
N PHE A 6 -5.20 11.05 -12.30
CA PHE A 6 -5.11 9.91 -11.38
C PHE A 6 -5.61 8.61 -12.00
N PHE A 7 -6.80 8.61 -12.60
CA PHE A 7 -7.34 7.43 -13.27
C PHE A 7 -6.51 7.06 -14.50
N ALA A 8 -6.02 8.04 -15.26
CA ALA A 8 -5.11 7.78 -16.36
C ALA A 8 -3.82 7.08 -15.89
N ALA A 9 -3.25 7.50 -14.75
CA ALA A 9 -2.09 6.84 -14.16
C ALA A 9 -2.39 5.44 -13.59
N LEU A 10 -3.58 5.21 -13.03
CA LEU A 10 -3.99 3.90 -12.52
C LEU A 10 -4.09 2.85 -13.65
N PHE A 11 -4.50 3.27 -14.85
CA PHE A 11 -4.62 2.43 -16.04
C PHE A 11 -3.42 2.57 -17.01
N ASP A 12 -2.31 3.17 -16.56
CA ASP A 12 -1.06 3.20 -17.34
C ASP A 12 -0.34 1.84 -17.25
N LEU A 13 -0.78 0.90 -18.09
CA LEU A 13 -0.25 -0.47 -18.15
C LEU A 13 1.19 -0.54 -18.69
N ALA A 14 1.71 0.55 -19.25
CA ALA A 14 3.08 0.61 -19.77
C ALA A 14 4.10 0.95 -18.67
N PHE A 15 3.66 1.46 -17.51
CA PHE A 15 4.51 1.87 -16.38
C PHE A 15 5.70 2.77 -16.78
N GLU A 16 5.57 3.54 -17.86
CA GLU A 16 6.67 4.37 -18.38
C GLU A 16 7.02 5.52 -17.42
N ARG A 17 6.10 5.87 -16.52
CA ARG A 17 6.25 6.89 -15.49
C ARG A 17 6.15 6.26 -14.10
N PHE A 18 7.04 6.62 -13.20
CA PHE A 18 7.01 6.17 -11.80
C PHE A 18 5.88 6.88 -11.02
N VAL A 19 4.62 6.55 -11.30
CA VAL A 19 3.46 7.18 -10.63
C VAL A 19 3.20 6.58 -9.24
N THR A 20 3.95 5.56 -8.85
CA THR A 20 3.78 4.81 -7.60
C THR A 20 3.79 5.72 -6.36
N ILE A 21 4.66 6.74 -6.31
CA ILE A 21 4.73 7.67 -5.16
C ILE A 21 3.40 8.43 -5.00
N GLN A 22 2.77 8.83 -6.11
CA GLN A 22 1.53 9.58 -6.11
C GLN A 22 0.33 8.71 -5.72
N LEU A 23 0.36 7.43 -6.08
CA LEU A 23 -0.70 6.46 -5.78
C LEU A 23 -0.56 5.81 -4.40
N THR A 24 0.59 5.94 -3.74
CA THR A 24 0.88 5.25 -2.46
C THR A 24 -0.21 5.47 -1.40
N GLY A 25 -0.73 6.70 -1.30
CA GLY A 25 -1.82 7.02 -0.36
C GLY A 25 -3.13 6.28 -0.68
N LEU A 26 -3.51 6.20 -1.96
CA LEU A 26 -4.68 5.42 -2.39
C LEU A 26 -4.47 3.94 -2.08
N VAL A 27 -3.32 3.39 -2.49
CA VAL A 27 -3.01 1.96 -2.33
C VAL A 27 -3.07 1.58 -0.86
N TYR A 28 -2.53 2.42 0.02
CA TYR A 28 -2.64 2.22 1.47
C TYR A 28 -4.10 2.21 1.95
N ALA A 29 -4.90 3.20 1.55
CA ALA A 29 -6.30 3.28 1.95
C ALA A 29 -7.13 2.07 1.47
N LEU A 30 -6.91 1.61 0.23
CA LEU A 30 -7.56 0.42 -0.32
C LEU A 30 -7.12 -0.84 0.42
N ALA A 31 -5.82 -0.98 0.71
CA ALA A 31 -5.31 -2.11 1.48
C ALA A 31 -5.92 -2.15 2.88
N LEU A 32 -6.01 -1.01 3.58
CA LEU A 32 -6.69 -0.95 4.89
C LEU A 32 -8.18 -1.31 4.78
N ALA A 33 -8.88 -0.85 3.74
CA ALA A 33 -10.28 -1.23 3.54
C ALA A 33 -10.45 -2.74 3.36
N VAL A 34 -9.60 -3.36 2.54
CA VAL A 34 -9.58 -4.82 2.32
C VAL A 34 -9.25 -5.57 3.62
N GLY A 35 -8.23 -5.12 4.36
CA GLY A 35 -7.86 -5.70 5.65
C GLY A 35 -8.99 -5.61 6.69
N GLY A 36 -9.72 -4.49 6.71
CA GLY A 36 -10.87 -4.31 7.59
C GLY A 36 -12.02 -5.24 7.23
N ILE A 37 -12.35 -5.37 5.94
CA ILE A 37 -13.37 -6.32 5.46
C ILE A 37 -12.98 -7.76 5.82
N TYR A 38 -11.72 -8.14 5.61
CA TYR A 38 -11.22 -9.47 5.99
C TYR A 38 -11.34 -9.72 7.49
N ALA A 39 -11.00 -8.73 8.33
CA ALA A 39 -11.16 -8.83 9.78
C ALA A 39 -12.62 -9.03 10.20
N LEU A 40 -13.58 -8.36 9.54
CA LEU A 40 -15.01 -8.57 9.78
C LEU A 40 -15.45 -9.99 9.43
N PHE A 41 -15.05 -10.52 8.28
CA PHE A 41 -15.36 -11.90 7.90
C PHE A 41 -14.74 -12.92 8.86
N ALA A 42 -13.50 -12.69 9.32
CA ALA A 42 -12.85 -13.53 10.31
C ALA A 42 -13.64 -13.57 11.64
N VAL A 43 -14.18 -12.42 12.09
CA VAL A 43 -15.03 -12.36 13.28
C VAL A 43 -16.32 -13.16 13.08
N VAL A 44 -17.02 -12.98 11.95
CA VAL A 44 -18.26 -13.71 11.67
C VAL A 44 -18.02 -15.22 11.66
N GLY A 45 -16.99 -15.69 10.92
CA GLY A 45 -16.63 -17.10 10.89
C GLY A 45 -16.22 -17.65 12.26
N ALA A 46 -15.59 -16.84 13.11
CA ALA A 46 -15.26 -17.24 14.48
C ALA A 46 -16.51 -17.44 15.36
N PHE A 47 -17.54 -16.62 15.19
CA PHE A 47 -18.82 -16.79 15.90
C PHE A 47 -19.63 -17.99 15.40
N GLU A 48 -19.53 -18.33 14.12
CA GLU A 48 -20.12 -19.57 13.59
C GLU A 48 -19.49 -20.83 14.20
N ALA A 49 -18.19 -20.79 14.52
CA ALA A 49 -17.50 -21.89 15.17
C ALA A 49 -17.82 -22.00 16.68
N SER A 50 -17.76 -20.90 17.44
CA SER A 50 -18.23 -20.85 18.83
C SER A 50 -18.31 -19.42 19.37
N ALA A 51 -19.16 -19.18 20.37
CA ALA A 51 -19.26 -17.88 21.03
C ALA A 51 -17.93 -17.44 21.67
N GLY A 52 -17.19 -18.35 22.31
CA GLY A 52 -15.91 -18.05 22.94
C GLY A 52 -14.84 -17.62 21.95
N LEU A 53 -14.72 -18.35 20.82
CA LEU A 53 -13.78 -17.99 19.75
C LEU A 53 -14.19 -16.66 19.07
N GLY A 54 -15.49 -16.44 18.88
CA GLY A 54 -16.03 -15.19 18.35
C GLY A 54 -15.63 -13.98 19.18
N VAL A 55 -15.83 -14.05 20.51
CA VAL A 55 -15.44 -12.96 21.43
C VAL A 55 -13.93 -12.75 21.46
N LEU A 56 -13.12 -13.83 21.51
CA LEU A 56 -11.67 -13.74 21.46
C LEU A 56 -11.18 -13.09 20.16
N THR A 57 -11.79 -13.47 19.03
CA THR A 57 -11.44 -12.92 17.73
C THR A 57 -11.82 -11.46 17.61
N LEU A 58 -13.05 -11.09 18.01
CA LEU A 58 -13.54 -9.72 17.96
C LEU A 58 -12.72 -8.75 18.80
N LEU A 59 -12.36 -9.14 20.03
CA LEU A 59 -11.69 -8.24 20.98
C LEU A 59 -10.17 -8.24 20.86
N VAL A 60 -9.57 -9.35 20.40
CA VAL A 60 -8.12 -9.53 20.43
C VAL A 60 -7.57 -9.84 19.05
N LEU A 61 -7.96 -10.97 18.43
CA LEU A 61 -7.25 -11.46 17.24
C LEU A 61 -7.49 -10.59 16.01
N ALA A 62 -8.71 -10.10 15.78
CA ALA A 62 -9.03 -9.26 14.63
C ALA A 62 -8.41 -7.85 14.75
N PRO A 63 -8.52 -7.11 15.87
CA PRO A 63 -7.82 -5.84 16.04
C PRO A 63 -6.30 -5.98 15.93
N LEU A 64 -5.72 -6.97 16.60
CA LEU A 64 -4.28 -7.20 16.57
C LEU A 64 -3.81 -7.62 15.16
N GLY A 65 -4.52 -8.53 14.52
CA GLY A 65 -4.23 -8.98 13.15
C GLY A 65 -4.35 -7.84 12.14
N PHE A 66 -5.39 -7.01 12.25
CA PHE A 66 -5.56 -5.83 11.41
C PHE A 66 -4.42 -4.82 11.60
N LEU A 67 -4.01 -4.56 12.85
CA LEU A 67 -2.90 -3.65 13.14
C LEU A 67 -1.58 -4.17 12.58
N LEU A 68 -1.27 -5.45 12.76
CA LEU A 68 -0.08 -6.08 12.17
C LEU A 68 -0.10 -6.02 10.64
N TYR A 69 -1.25 -6.30 10.03
CA TYR A 69 -1.45 -6.16 8.59
C TYR A 69 -1.21 -4.71 8.12
N ALA A 70 -1.81 -3.72 8.79
CA ALA A 70 -1.65 -2.31 8.46
C ALA A 70 -0.19 -1.86 8.53
N VAL A 71 0.53 -2.26 9.58
CA VAL A 71 1.96 -1.99 9.76
C VAL A 71 2.78 -2.65 8.65
N ALA A 72 2.52 -3.92 8.33
CA ALA A 72 3.22 -4.61 7.26
C ALA A 72 3.04 -3.89 5.91
N VAL A 73 1.79 -3.55 5.55
CA VAL A 73 1.50 -2.79 4.33
C VAL A 73 2.24 -1.45 4.34
N ARG A 74 2.26 -0.74 5.48
CA ARG A 74 2.93 0.55 5.62
C ARG A 74 4.43 0.43 5.33
N VAL A 75 5.10 -0.52 5.97
CA VAL A 75 6.54 -0.77 5.78
C VAL A 75 6.85 -1.15 4.34
N THR A 76 6.03 -2.01 3.72
CA THR A 76 6.19 -2.38 2.30
C THR A 76 6.05 -1.18 1.38
N LEU A 77 5.05 -0.33 1.58
CA LEU A 77 4.86 0.87 0.77
C LEU A 77 6.01 1.86 0.94
N GLU A 78 6.51 2.06 2.16
CA GLU A 78 7.68 2.90 2.42
C GLU A 78 8.93 2.37 1.72
N ALA A 79 9.15 1.05 1.75
CA ALA A 79 10.25 0.42 1.01
C ALA A 79 10.12 0.63 -0.50
N LEU A 80 8.92 0.44 -1.07
CA LEU A 80 8.67 0.64 -2.50
C LEU A 80 8.91 2.10 -2.92
N VAL A 81 8.40 3.07 -2.14
CA VAL A 81 8.63 4.50 -2.40
C VAL A 81 10.11 4.83 -2.31
N SER A 82 10.83 4.29 -1.32
CA SER A 82 12.27 4.50 -1.16
C SER A 82 13.05 3.99 -2.37
N LEU A 83 12.76 2.78 -2.84
CA LEU A 83 13.42 2.20 -4.03
C LEU A 83 13.20 3.05 -5.28
N ILE A 84 12.00 3.58 -5.46
CA ILE A 84 11.68 4.44 -6.61
C ILE A 84 12.44 5.76 -6.53
N ARG A 85 12.48 6.39 -5.35
CA ARG A 85 13.27 7.62 -5.14
C ARG A 85 14.75 7.41 -5.40
N ILE A 86 15.31 6.25 -5.04
CA ILE A 86 16.70 5.90 -5.36
C ILE A 86 16.90 5.81 -6.88
N ALA A 87 15.96 5.20 -7.59
CA ALA A 87 16.03 5.09 -9.05
C ALA A 87 15.93 6.47 -9.74
N GLU A 88 15.07 7.36 -9.24
CA GLU A 88 14.95 8.75 -9.71
C GLU A 88 16.24 9.55 -9.47
N ASN A 89 16.76 9.55 -8.24
CA ASN A 89 18.02 10.21 -7.91
C ASN A 89 19.19 9.71 -8.77
N THR A 90 19.24 8.40 -9.07
CA THR A 90 20.27 7.83 -9.94
C THR A 90 20.18 8.37 -11.37
N ARG A 91 18.95 8.55 -11.90
CA ARG A 91 18.74 9.17 -13.21
C ARG A 91 19.19 10.64 -13.22
N GLU A 92 18.87 11.39 -12.17
CA GLU A 92 19.28 12.79 -12.05
C GLU A 92 20.81 12.95 -12.03
N ILE A 93 21.53 12.11 -11.26
CA ILE A 93 23.00 12.11 -11.21
C ILE A 93 23.59 11.84 -12.61
N ARG A 94 23.08 10.84 -13.33
CA ARG A 94 23.53 10.51 -14.69
C ARG A 94 23.35 11.69 -15.64
N ASP A 95 22.21 12.36 -15.57
CA ASP A 95 21.87 13.45 -16.48
C ASP A 95 22.69 14.73 -16.16
N ALA A 96 23.00 14.98 -14.88
CA ALA A 96 23.91 16.04 -14.46
C ALA A 96 25.34 15.82 -14.99
N LEU A 97 25.89 14.60 -14.85
CA LEU A 97 27.21 14.26 -15.38
C LEU A 97 27.29 14.37 -16.90
N ARG A 98 26.19 14.12 -17.62
CA ARG A 98 26.14 14.25 -19.08
C ARG A 98 26.21 15.72 -19.52
N LYS A 99 25.61 16.64 -18.76
CA LYS A 99 25.66 18.09 -19.03
C LYS A 99 27.03 18.68 -18.74
N GLU A 100 27.76 18.18 -17.75
CA GLU A 100 29.12 18.63 -17.43
C GLU A 100 30.15 18.23 -18.52
N LYS A 101 29.88 17.13 -19.24
CA LYS A 101 30.75 16.61 -20.31
C LYS A 101 30.44 17.17 -21.71
N ALA A 102 29.42 18.01 -21.84
CA ALA A 102 28.98 18.60 -23.11
C ALA A 102 29.37 20.08 -23.19
#